data_AF-A0A969HF32-F1
#
_entry.id   AF-A0A969HF32-F1
#
_cell.length_a   1.000
_cell.length_b   1.000
_cell.length_c   1.000
_cell.angle_alpha   90.00
_cell.angle_beta   90.00
_cell.angle_gamma   90.00
#
_symmetry.space_group_name_H-M   'P 1'
#
loop_
_entity.id
_entity.type
_entity.pdbx_description
1 polymer ?
#
loop_
_entity_poly.entity_id
_entity_poly.type
_entity_poly.pdbx_seq_one_letter_code
_entity_poly.pdbx_strand_id
1 'polypeptide(L)'
;DIAPDTPVLLARMDMHTWWVNSTVMKLAGITRETPDLPESRIERDESGQPTGLLREWNAIRLVEPHLPKPDSTTLQSWLKEAIAECHRLGLTGIHDQRVQREGRQTFRLFQALRRQGELNLRVHMNIAAEHLAEAAALGLQPGFGDERLWIGHLKAFADGTLGSRTAWMLEPFEGEPDNYGLVVTPTETLNELAVRAGKAGFPMSVHAIGDRAVREVLDVLSELPLFERGSRGAGGQGGEVIASAPPLPRTPAALPHRIEHVQTIHPDDLPRLSQAGIVASVQPVHLLTDWPVANKNWGRRARYTYAFRSLLNHGTRLAMGSTRRLRP
;
A
#
# COMPACT_ATOMS: atom_id res chain seq x y z
N ASP A 1 -30.54 3.92 -23.26
CA ASP A 1 -29.89 4.25 -21.97
C ASP A 1 -30.83 3.91 -20.83
N ILE A 2 -30.35 3.28 -19.77
CA ILE A 2 -31.17 2.84 -18.61
C ILE A 2 -31.38 3.99 -17.60
N ALA A 3 -30.48 4.97 -17.56
CA ALA A 3 -30.59 6.18 -16.74
C ALA A 3 -30.06 7.39 -17.55
N PRO A 4 -30.86 7.95 -18.47
CA PRO A 4 -30.39 8.98 -19.41
C PRO A 4 -30.12 10.35 -18.76
N ASP A 5 -30.77 10.63 -17.62
CA ASP A 5 -30.70 11.93 -16.93
C ASP A 5 -29.91 11.88 -15.61
N THR A 6 -29.34 10.72 -15.27
CA THR A 6 -28.54 10.53 -14.06
C THR A 6 -27.17 10.01 -14.46
N PRO A 7 -26.06 10.71 -14.14
CA PRO A 7 -24.72 10.18 -14.37
C PRO A 7 -24.53 8.84 -13.65
N VAL A 8 -24.15 7.79 -14.39
CA VAL A 8 -23.89 6.45 -13.83
C VAL A 8 -22.46 6.04 -14.13
N LEU A 9 -21.80 5.53 -13.10
CA LEU A 9 -20.46 4.96 -13.19
C LEU A 9 -20.39 3.67 -12.37
N LEU A 10 -19.93 2.60 -13.00
CA LEU A 10 -19.74 1.30 -12.38
C LEU A 10 -18.29 0.86 -12.57
N ALA A 11 -17.55 0.77 -11.48
CA ALA A 11 -16.18 0.27 -11.50
C ALA A 11 -16.20 -1.27 -11.35
N ARG A 12 -15.53 -1.97 -12.26
CA ARG A 12 -15.29 -3.41 -12.14
C ARG A 12 -14.41 -3.68 -10.94
N MET A 13 -14.52 -4.86 -10.33
CA MET A 13 -13.74 -5.25 -9.15
C MET A 13 -12.22 -5.06 -9.29
N ASP A 14 -11.67 -5.16 -10.49
CA ASP A 14 -10.25 -4.89 -10.76
C ASP A 14 -9.88 -3.41 -10.59
N MET A 15 -10.84 -2.49 -10.58
CA MET A 15 -10.70 -1.03 -10.60
C MET A 15 -10.00 -0.46 -11.85
N HIS A 16 -9.56 -1.31 -12.78
CA HIS A 16 -8.91 -0.95 -14.04
C HIS A 16 -9.90 -0.88 -15.22
N THR A 17 -11.14 -1.35 -15.05
CA THR A 17 -12.20 -1.19 -16.06
C THR A 17 -13.45 -0.54 -15.46
N TRP A 18 -13.90 0.57 -16.03
CA TRP A 18 -15.08 1.30 -15.58
C TRP A 18 -16.10 1.36 -16.72
N TRP A 19 -17.39 1.25 -16.39
CA TRP A 19 -18.48 1.53 -17.32
C TRP A 19 -19.14 2.85 -16.93
N VAL A 20 -19.37 3.71 -17.92
CA VAL A 20 -20.09 4.98 -17.77
C VAL A 20 -21.23 5.08 -18.77
N ASN A 21 -22.32 5.75 -18.42
CA ASN A 21 -23.44 5.99 -19.34
C ASN A 21 -23.17 7.19 -20.28
N SER A 22 -24.06 7.41 -21.25
CA SER A 22 -23.89 8.50 -22.22
C SER A 22 -23.88 9.90 -21.59
N THR A 23 -24.56 10.09 -20.45
CA THR A 23 -24.56 11.34 -19.69
C THR A 23 -23.15 11.70 -19.22
N VAL A 24 -22.43 10.74 -18.63
CA VAL A 24 -21.03 10.93 -18.19
C VAL A 24 -20.11 11.14 -19.38
N MET A 25 -20.27 10.38 -20.47
CA MET A 25 -19.45 10.57 -21.68
C MET A 25 -19.62 11.97 -22.27
N LYS A 26 -20.85 12.50 -22.32
CA LYS A 26 -21.13 13.88 -22.75
C LYS A 26 -20.46 14.91 -21.85
N LEU A 27 -20.56 14.73 -20.52
CA LEU A 27 -19.91 15.62 -19.55
C LEU A 27 -18.39 15.65 -19.71
N ALA A 28 -17.79 14.49 -19.97
CA ALA A 28 -16.35 14.31 -20.15
C ALA A 28 -15.86 14.64 -21.58
N GLY A 29 -16.76 14.99 -22.50
CA GLY A 29 -16.41 15.27 -23.90
C GLY A 29 -15.88 14.05 -24.67
N ILE A 30 -16.25 12.83 -24.27
CA ILE A 30 -15.86 11.60 -24.95
C ILE A 30 -16.77 11.41 -26.17
N THR A 31 -16.15 11.41 -27.36
CA THR A 31 -16.80 11.22 -28.66
C THR A 31 -16.14 10.08 -29.44
N ARG A 32 -16.66 9.80 -30.63
CA ARG A 32 -16.05 8.84 -31.58
C ARG A 32 -14.61 9.22 -31.94
N GLU A 33 -14.31 10.52 -31.95
CA GLU A 33 -13.02 11.10 -32.34
C GLU A 33 -12.04 11.20 -31.16
N THR A 34 -12.47 10.98 -29.92
CA THR A 34 -11.56 10.95 -28.77
C THR A 34 -10.55 9.83 -28.98
N PRO A 35 -9.22 10.11 -29.02
CA PRO A 35 -8.23 9.07 -29.21
C PRO A 35 -8.06 8.24 -27.94
N ASP A 36 -7.57 7.00 -28.10
CA ASP A 36 -7.08 6.23 -26.97
C ASP A 36 -5.81 6.89 -26.41
N LEU A 37 -5.65 6.86 -25.08
CA LEU A 37 -4.47 7.37 -24.39
C LEU A 37 -3.44 6.25 -24.17
N PRO A 38 -2.14 6.57 -23.96
CA PRO A 38 -1.11 5.54 -23.76
C PRO A 38 -1.53 4.49 -22.73
N GLU A 39 -1.35 3.22 -23.09
CA GLU A 39 -1.68 2.07 -22.22
C GLU A 39 -3.14 2.08 -21.71
N SER A 40 -4.07 2.68 -22.44
CA SER A 40 -5.49 2.75 -22.06
C SER A 40 -6.39 2.64 -23.29
N ARG A 41 -7.67 2.33 -23.08
CA ARG A 41 -8.61 2.12 -24.19
C ARG A 41 -10.01 2.63 -23.87
N ILE A 42 -10.63 3.29 -24.83
CA ILE A 42 -12.07 3.55 -24.85
C ILE A 42 -12.70 2.49 -25.76
N GLU A 43 -13.51 1.60 -25.22
CA GLU A 43 -14.14 0.57 -26.04
C GLU A 43 -15.22 1.18 -26.94
N ARG A 44 -15.18 0.81 -28.22
CA ARG A 44 -16.10 1.29 -29.26
C ARG A 44 -16.86 0.11 -29.88
N ASP A 45 -18.10 0.36 -30.29
CA ASP A 45 -18.89 -0.63 -31.02
C ASP A 45 -18.48 -0.73 -32.50
N GLU A 46 -19.17 -1.58 -33.27
CA GLU A 46 -18.91 -1.79 -34.71
C GLU A 46 -19.06 -0.52 -35.55
N SER A 47 -19.83 0.47 -35.09
CA SER A 47 -19.99 1.77 -35.74
C SER A 47 -18.91 2.78 -35.34
N GLY A 48 -18.04 2.42 -34.40
CA GLY A 48 -17.00 3.25 -33.82
C GLY A 48 -17.50 4.18 -32.71
N GLN A 49 -18.73 4.00 -32.23
CA GLN A 49 -19.26 4.82 -31.14
C GLN A 49 -18.73 4.32 -29.78
N PRO A 50 -18.31 5.21 -28.86
CA PRO A 50 -17.91 4.82 -27.52
C PRO A 50 -19.05 4.09 -26.78
N THR A 51 -18.73 2.92 -26.23
CA THR A 51 -19.68 2.06 -25.50
C THR A 51 -19.86 2.46 -24.03
N GLY A 52 -19.00 3.35 -23.54
CA GLY A 52 -18.91 3.71 -22.12
C GLY A 52 -17.95 2.84 -21.30
N LEU A 53 -17.39 1.77 -21.87
CA LEU A 53 -16.34 0.99 -21.21
C LEU A 53 -14.97 1.69 -21.37
N LEU A 54 -14.37 2.07 -20.25
CA LEU A 54 -13.06 2.71 -20.13
C LEU A 54 -12.09 1.73 -19.47
N ARG A 55 -10.95 1.47 -20.11
CA ARG A 55 -9.90 0.58 -19.60
C ARG A 55 -8.62 1.32 -19.32
N GLU A 56 -8.05 1.01 -18.17
CA GLU A 56 -6.84 1.57 -17.60
C GLU A 56 -6.95 3.06 -17.23
N TRP A 57 -5.98 3.51 -16.43
CA TRP A 57 -6.08 4.75 -15.68
C TRP A 57 -6.19 6.00 -16.55
N ASN A 58 -5.55 6.04 -17.73
CA ASN A 58 -5.62 7.24 -18.56
C ASN A 58 -7.01 7.43 -19.16
N ALA A 59 -7.70 6.35 -19.56
CA ALA A 59 -9.08 6.44 -20.00
C ALA A 59 -10.04 6.81 -18.85
N ILE A 60 -9.87 6.20 -17.67
CA ILE A 60 -10.67 6.49 -16.47
C ILE A 60 -10.53 7.97 -16.05
N ARG A 61 -9.33 8.55 -16.17
CA ARG A 61 -9.05 9.95 -15.83
C ARG A 61 -9.81 10.97 -16.68
N LEU A 62 -10.35 10.58 -17.83
CA LEU A 62 -11.21 11.46 -18.64
C LEU A 62 -12.51 11.80 -17.91
N VAL A 63 -13.05 10.87 -17.11
CA VAL A 63 -14.32 11.06 -16.40
C VAL A 63 -14.15 11.47 -14.94
N GLU A 64 -12.99 11.21 -14.34
CA GLU A 64 -12.69 11.49 -12.92
C GLU A 64 -13.01 12.94 -12.48
N PRO A 65 -12.69 14.00 -13.26
CA PRO A 65 -12.99 15.38 -12.85
C PRO A 65 -14.49 15.68 -12.70
N HIS A 66 -15.35 14.89 -13.36
CA HIS A 66 -16.80 15.06 -13.38
C HIS A 66 -17.51 14.23 -12.32
N LEU A 67 -16.78 13.39 -11.57
CA LEU A 67 -17.37 12.63 -10.48
C LEU A 67 -17.81 13.55 -9.35
N PRO A 68 -18.96 13.27 -8.71
CA PRO A 68 -19.34 13.94 -7.49
C PRO A 68 -18.20 13.83 -6.48
N LYS A 69 -17.69 14.99 -6.05
CA LYS A 69 -16.70 15.05 -4.98
C LYS A 69 -17.47 15.14 -3.67
N PRO A 70 -17.52 14.06 -2.86
CA PRO A 70 -18.18 14.11 -1.57
C PRO A 70 -17.54 15.22 -0.74
N ASP A 71 -18.38 15.97 -0.04
CA ASP A 71 -17.90 17.00 0.88
C ASP A 71 -17.23 16.37 2.11
N SER A 72 -16.63 17.21 2.96
CA SER A 72 -15.94 16.75 4.16
C SER A 72 -16.88 16.07 5.16
N THR A 73 -18.17 16.43 5.17
CA THR A 73 -19.19 15.84 6.05
C THR A 73 -19.51 14.41 5.61
N THR A 74 -19.74 14.21 4.32
CA THR A 74 -20.00 12.91 3.70
C THR A 74 -18.81 11.97 3.91
N LEU A 75 -17.59 12.46 3.66
CA LEU A 75 -16.38 11.68 3.87
C LEU A 75 -16.16 11.29 5.33
N GLN A 76 -16.51 12.16 6.28
CA GLN A 76 -16.46 11.83 7.71
C GLN A 76 -17.50 10.77 8.07
N SER A 77 -18.72 10.83 7.50
CA SER A 77 -19.74 9.79 7.71
C SER A 77 -19.25 8.42 7.24
N TRP A 78 -18.75 8.33 6.01
CA TRP A 78 -18.22 7.09 5.47
C TRP A 78 -17.03 6.55 6.28
N LEU A 79 -16.18 7.45 6.79
CA LEU A 79 -15.08 7.03 7.65
C LEU A 79 -15.59 6.50 9.00
N LYS A 80 -16.62 7.11 9.59
CA LYS A 80 -17.26 6.61 10.82
C LYS A 80 -17.93 5.25 10.59
N GLU A 81 -18.60 5.07 9.46
CA GLU A 81 -19.20 3.78 9.05
C GLU A 81 -18.13 2.69 8.88
N ALA A 82 -17.02 3.01 8.20
CA ALA A 82 -15.89 2.10 8.06
C ALA A 82 -15.27 1.74 9.43
N ILE A 83 -15.13 2.71 10.34
CA ILE A 83 -14.65 2.45 11.71
C ILE A 83 -15.65 1.56 12.49
N ALA A 84 -16.96 1.78 12.33
CA ALA A 84 -17.97 0.93 12.94
C ALA A 84 -17.88 -0.52 12.42
N GLU A 85 -17.65 -0.71 11.13
CA GLU A 85 -17.44 -2.03 10.54
C GLU A 85 -16.16 -2.70 11.07
N CYS A 86 -15.05 -1.96 11.22
CA CYS A 86 -13.86 -2.45 11.91
C CYS A 86 -14.21 -3.01 13.30
N HIS A 87 -14.93 -2.24 14.12
CA HIS A 87 -15.33 -2.67 15.45
C HIS A 87 -16.27 -3.87 15.44
N ARG A 88 -17.20 -3.93 14.48
CA ARG A 88 -18.09 -5.09 14.29
C ARG A 88 -17.31 -6.37 14.02
N LEU A 89 -16.16 -6.26 13.34
CA LEU A 89 -15.23 -7.35 13.07
C LEU A 89 -14.19 -7.57 14.20
N GLY A 90 -14.25 -6.82 15.29
CA GLY A 90 -13.30 -6.89 16.41
C GLY A 90 -11.96 -6.20 16.16
N LEU A 91 -11.83 -5.44 15.06
CA LEU A 91 -10.63 -4.68 14.73
C LEU A 91 -10.59 -3.38 15.53
N THR A 92 -9.58 -3.22 16.38
CA THR A 92 -9.37 -2.02 17.22
C THR A 92 -8.22 -1.14 16.74
N GLY A 93 -7.60 -1.51 15.62
CA GLY A 93 -6.59 -0.68 14.97
C GLY A 93 -6.24 -1.15 13.57
N ILE A 94 -5.68 -0.24 12.79
CA ILE A 94 -5.28 -0.44 11.40
C ILE A 94 -3.90 0.16 11.13
N HIS A 95 -3.21 -0.41 10.16
CA HIS A 95 -2.03 0.21 9.54
C HIS A 95 -2.44 0.71 8.16
N ASP A 96 -2.65 2.02 8.03
CA ASP A 96 -3.00 2.65 6.77
C ASP A 96 -1.72 2.84 5.95
N GLN A 97 -1.65 2.12 4.83
CA GLN A 97 -0.49 2.10 3.95
C GLN A 97 -0.52 3.23 2.92
N ARG A 98 -1.53 4.13 2.90
CA ARG A 98 -1.90 4.91 1.70
C ARG A 98 -0.76 5.78 1.14
N VAL A 99 -0.13 5.22 0.10
CA VAL A 99 0.90 5.84 -0.75
C VAL A 99 0.31 6.74 -1.85
N GLN A 100 -1.02 6.80 -1.99
CA GLN A 100 -1.67 7.49 -3.12
C GLN A 100 -2.16 8.90 -2.75
N ARG A 101 -2.62 9.66 -3.76
CA ARG A 101 -3.05 11.08 -3.64
C ARG A 101 -4.09 11.28 -2.54
N GLU A 102 -4.97 10.30 -2.31
CA GLU A 102 -6.05 10.31 -1.33
C GLU A 102 -5.55 10.12 0.12
N GLY A 103 -4.30 9.69 0.31
CA GLY A 103 -3.69 9.52 1.63
C GLY A 103 -3.72 10.81 2.45
N ARG A 104 -3.45 11.95 1.80
CA ARG A 104 -3.51 13.29 2.43
C ARG A 104 -4.92 13.66 2.90
N GLN A 105 -5.93 13.40 2.08
CA GLN A 105 -7.33 13.67 2.42
C GLN A 105 -7.76 12.80 3.59
N THR A 106 -7.44 11.52 3.54
CA THR A 106 -7.72 10.56 4.61
C THR A 106 -7.06 10.98 5.92
N PHE A 107 -5.77 11.35 5.89
CA PHE A 107 -5.08 11.76 7.09
C PHE A 107 -5.74 12.99 7.73
N ARG A 108 -6.21 13.96 6.92
CA ARG A 108 -7.01 15.09 7.41
C ARG A 108 -8.33 14.67 8.03
N LEU A 109 -9.02 13.67 7.48
CA LEU A 109 -10.26 13.13 8.05
C LEU A 109 -10.00 12.47 9.41
N PHE A 110 -8.96 11.63 9.54
CA PHE A 110 -8.58 11.06 10.83
C PHE A 110 -8.22 12.15 11.86
N GLN A 111 -7.48 13.18 11.46
CA GLN A 111 -7.19 14.31 12.34
C GLN A 111 -8.45 15.09 12.75
N ALA A 112 -9.43 15.24 11.85
CA ALA A 112 -10.71 15.88 12.15
C ALA A 112 -11.50 15.08 13.19
N LEU A 113 -11.69 13.78 12.96
CA LEU A 113 -12.36 12.88 13.93
C LEU A 113 -11.62 12.86 15.27
N ARG A 114 -10.29 12.88 15.25
CA ARG A 114 -9.47 12.96 16.47
C ARG A 114 -9.73 14.24 17.26
N ARG A 115 -9.73 15.41 16.60
CA ARG A 115 -10.03 16.70 17.26
C ARG A 115 -11.44 16.78 17.83
N GLN A 116 -12.39 16.07 17.20
CA GLN A 116 -13.78 15.98 17.66
C GLN A 116 -13.97 14.96 18.79
N GLY A 117 -12.95 14.19 19.16
CA GLY A 117 -13.07 13.08 20.12
C GLY A 117 -13.79 11.85 19.57
N GLU A 118 -13.96 11.76 18.25
CA GLU A 118 -14.74 10.73 17.56
C GLU A 118 -13.86 9.63 16.92
N LEU A 119 -12.54 9.78 16.92
CA LEU A 119 -11.62 8.73 16.44
C LEU A 119 -11.41 7.64 17.51
N ASN A 120 -12.29 6.64 17.50
CA ASN A 120 -12.22 5.49 18.41
C ASN A 120 -11.45 4.27 17.85
N LEU A 121 -10.89 4.36 16.64
CA LEU A 121 -9.98 3.37 16.04
C LEU A 121 -8.52 3.82 16.20
N ARG A 122 -7.60 2.88 16.47
CA ARG A 122 -6.15 3.17 16.47
C ARG A 122 -5.60 3.14 15.05
N VAL A 123 -4.99 4.23 14.60
CA VAL A 123 -4.53 4.39 13.21
C VAL A 123 -3.04 4.65 13.19
N HIS A 124 -2.31 3.68 12.64
CA HIS A 124 -0.92 3.81 12.29
C HIS A 124 -0.83 4.25 10.82
N MET A 125 -0.42 5.49 10.59
CA MET A 125 -0.34 6.09 9.25
C MET A 125 1.09 6.01 8.71
N ASN A 126 1.26 5.33 7.58
CA ASN A 126 2.54 5.29 6.88
C ASN A 126 2.70 6.50 5.96
N ILE A 127 3.95 6.96 5.78
CA ILE A 127 4.30 8.03 4.85
C ILE A 127 4.72 7.41 3.52
N ALA A 128 4.23 7.93 2.40
CA ALA A 128 4.70 7.54 1.07
C ALA A 128 6.19 7.83 0.90
N ALA A 129 6.96 6.91 0.30
CA ALA A 129 8.38 7.08 0.02
C ALA A 129 8.74 8.43 -0.63
N GLU A 130 7.91 8.88 -1.58
CA GLU A 130 8.06 10.16 -2.29
C GLU A 130 7.95 11.39 -1.38
N HIS A 131 7.38 11.27 -0.18
CA HIS A 131 7.22 12.36 0.80
C HIS A 131 8.25 12.32 1.93
N LEU A 132 9.31 11.52 1.80
CA LEU A 132 10.35 11.41 2.82
C LEU A 132 11.05 12.76 3.07
N ALA A 133 11.35 13.51 2.01
CA ALA A 133 12.07 14.77 2.13
C ALA A 133 11.23 15.81 2.90
N GLU A 134 9.95 15.92 2.60
CA GLU A 134 9.02 16.81 3.28
C GLU A 134 8.80 16.37 4.74
N ALA A 135 8.66 15.07 5.00
CA ALA A 135 8.53 14.55 6.35
C ALA A 135 9.77 14.86 7.20
N ALA A 136 10.96 14.66 6.64
CA ALA A 136 12.23 14.97 7.29
C ALA A 136 12.40 16.49 7.53
N ALA A 137 12.05 17.33 6.54
CA ALA A 137 12.12 18.78 6.67
C ALA A 137 11.18 19.33 7.76
N LEU A 138 10.04 18.68 7.98
CA LEU A 138 9.10 18.99 9.06
C LEU A 138 9.52 18.39 10.41
N GLY A 139 10.61 17.63 10.47
CA GLY A 139 11.06 16.95 11.69
C GLY A 139 10.11 15.83 12.15
N LEU A 140 9.29 15.27 11.26
CA LEU A 140 8.43 14.14 11.60
C LEU A 140 9.28 12.91 11.94
N GLN A 141 8.85 12.17 12.95
CA GLN A 141 9.47 10.92 13.38
C GLN A 141 8.40 9.84 13.57
N PRO A 142 8.73 8.55 13.43
CA PRO A 142 7.82 7.47 13.79
C PRO A 142 7.36 7.61 15.25
N GLY A 143 6.07 7.39 15.48
CA GLY A 143 5.42 7.62 16.77
C GLY A 143 4.90 9.05 16.98
N PHE A 144 5.16 9.99 16.06
CA PHE A 144 4.57 11.33 16.13
C PHE A 144 3.03 11.25 16.06
N GLY A 145 2.36 11.72 17.10
CA GLY A 145 0.92 11.58 17.27
C GLY A 145 0.54 11.23 18.71
N ASP A 146 -0.47 10.37 18.88
CA ASP A 146 -0.89 9.82 20.17
C ASP A 146 -1.37 8.37 20.05
N GLU A 147 -2.02 7.85 21.09
CA GLU A 147 -2.55 6.48 21.14
C GLU A 147 -3.62 6.17 20.07
N ARG A 148 -4.21 7.18 19.41
CA ARG A 148 -5.28 7.02 18.41
C ARG A 148 -4.78 7.24 16.99
N LEU A 149 -3.89 8.19 16.77
CA LEU A 149 -3.37 8.48 15.43
C LEU A 149 -1.89 8.81 15.54
N TRP A 150 -1.04 8.00 14.91
CA TRP A 150 0.40 8.23 14.87
C TRP A 150 1.00 7.89 13.51
N ILE A 151 2.11 8.56 13.20
CA ILE A 151 2.95 8.27 12.04
C ILE A 151 3.81 7.04 12.32
N GLY A 152 4.08 6.18 11.34
CA GLY A 152 5.18 5.23 11.50
C GLY A 152 6.02 4.96 10.26
N HIS A 153 5.77 3.91 9.48
CA HIS A 153 6.73 3.49 8.45
C HIS A 153 6.76 4.43 7.25
N LEU A 154 7.90 4.47 6.57
CA LEU A 154 7.99 4.91 5.18
C LEU A 154 7.59 3.74 4.27
N LYS A 155 6.58 3.93 3.43
CA LYS A 155 6.02 2.89 2.56
C LYS A 155 6.55 3.02 1.13
N ALA A 156 7.11 1.93 0.60
CA ALA A 156 7.62 1.80 -0.76
C ALA A 156 7.07 0.55 -1.48
N PHE A 157 7.35 0.43 -2.78
CA PHE A 157 6.99 -0.71 -3.63
C PHE A 157 8.19 -1.23 -4.41
N ALA A 158 8.48 -2.52 -4.32
CA ALA A 158 9.51 -3.17 -5.13
C ALA A 158 8.94 -3.64 -6.47
N ASP A 159 7.75 -4.27 -6.47
CA ASP A 159 7.15 -4.89 -7.65
C ASP A 159 5.62 -4.70 -7.76
N GLY A 160 5.03 -5.35 -8.76
CA GLY A 160 3.60 -5.36 -9.02
C GLY A 160 2.85 -6.51 -8.32
N THR A 161 1.90 -7.14 -9.01
CA THR A 161 1.00 -8.16 -8.40
C THR A 161 0.94 -9.45 -9.21
N LEU A 162 0.51 -10.54 -8.55
CA LEU A 162 0.24 -11.83 -9.19
C LEU A 162 -0.83 -11.72 -10.28
N GLY A 163 -1.94 -11.03 -10.00
CA GLY A 163 -3.11 -10.98 -10.88
C GLY A 163 -2.81 -10.33 -12.23
N SER A 164 -2.03 -9.25 -12.21
CA SER A 164 -1.56 -8.54 -13.40
C SER A 164 -0.30 -9.15 -14.04
N ARG A 165 0.25 -10.23 -13.48
CA ARG A 165 1.54 -10.82 -13.90
C ARG A 165 2.70 -9.83 -13.90
N THR A 166 2.75 -8.97 -12.88
CA THR A 166 3.78 -7.93 -12.73
C THR A 166 4.60 -8.07 -11.46
N ALA A 167 4.35 -9.11 -10.65
CA ALA A 167 5.24 -9.48 -9.54
C ALA A 167 6.63 -9.87 -10.06
N TRP A 168 7.70 -9.39 -9.43
CA TRP A 168 9.08 -9.56 -9.91
C TRP A 168 9.67 -10.89 -9.46
N MET A 169 9.91 -11.79 -10.41
CA MET A 169 10.18 -13.22 -10.18
C MET A 169 11.61 -13.63 -10.51
N LEU A 170 12.10 -14.70 -9.88
CA LEU A 170 13.40 -15.31 -10.18
C LEU A 170 13.40 -16.10 -11.50
N GLU A 171 12.27 -16.71 -11.84
CA GLU A 171 12.06 -17.38 -13.12
C GLU A 171 10.78 -16.86 -13.79
N PRO A 172 10.64 -16.98 -15.12
CA PRO A 172 9.55 -16.33 -15.85
C PRO A 172 8.18 -16.92 -15.52
N PHE A 173 7.11 -16.19 -15.82
CA PHE A 173 5.73 -16.66 -15.69
C PHE A 173 5.45 -17.86 -16.62
N GLU A 174 4.59 -18.79 -16.18
CA GLU A 174 4.22 -19.98 -16.97
C GLU A 174 3.61 -19.56 -18.32
N GLY A 175 4.17 -20.09 -19.40
CA GLY A 175 3.75 -19.79 -20.78
C GLY A 175 4.24 -18.45 -21.33
N GLU A 176 5.05 -17.70 -20.57
CA GLU A 176 5.57 -16.38 -20.96
C GLU A 176 7.09 -16.30 -20.66
N PRO A 177 7.96 -16.87 -21.53
CA PRO A 177 9.37 -17.11 -21.22
C PRO A 177 10.20 -15.86 -20.93
N ASP A 178 9.76 -14.69 -21.41
CA ASP A 178 10.43 -13.40 -21.21
C ASP A 178 9.75 -12.52 -20.15
N ASN A 179 8.65 -12.98 -19.55
CA ASN A 179 7.95 -12.22 -18.51
C ASN A 179 8.47 -12.61 -17.13
N TYR A 180 9.27 -11.74 -16.52
CA TYR A 180 9.73 -11.87 -15.13
C TYR A 180 8.96 -10.95 -14.17
N GLY A 181 7.96 -10.23 -14.66
CA GLY A 181 7.25 -9.17 -13.95
C GLY A 181 7.85 -7.78 -14.16
N LEU A 182 7.48 -6.84 -13.29
CA LEU A 182 7.91 -5.45 -13.36
C LEU A 182 8.65 -5.03 -12.10
N VAL A 183 9.76 -4.33 -12.30
CA VAL A 183 10.47 -3.61 -11.25
C VAL A 183 9.82 -2.23 -11.09
N VAL A 184 9.09 -2.02 -9.99
CA VAL A 184 8.45 -0.74 -9.69
C VAL A 184 9.47 0.25 -9.15
N THR A 185 10.32 -0.21 -8.22
CA THR A 185 11.46 0.56 -7.72
C THR A 185 12.71 -0.31 -7.85
N PRO A 186 13.70 0.09 -8.68
CA PRO A 186 14.97 -0.63 -8.79
C PRO A 186 15.68 -0.78 -7.45
N THR A 187 16.41 -1.87 -7.26
CA THR A 187 17.12 -2.19 -6.01
C THR A 187 18.07 -1.07 -5.58
N GLU A 188 18.77 -0.45 -6.53
CA GLU A 188 19.67 0.67 -6.28
C GLU A 188 18.91 1.87 -5.72
N THR A 189 17.77 2.21 -6.34
CA THR A 189 16.89 3.29 -5.87
C THR A 189 16.27 2.97 -4.51
N LEU A 190 15.92 1.69 -4.27
CA LEU A 190 15.40 1.25 -2.98
C LEU A 190 16.47 1.34 -1.89
N ASN A 191 17.73 1.03 -2.20
CA ASN A 191 18.86 1.19 -1.30
C ASN A 191 19.12 2.68 -0.96
N GLU A 192 19.12 3.56 -1.96
CA GLU A 192 19.22 5.00 -1.73
C GLU A 192 18.08 5.55 -0.86
N LEU A 193 16.86 5.05 -1.08
CA LEU A 193 15.70 5.39 -0.26
C LEU A 193 15.87 4.87 1.17
N ALA A 194 16.35 3.65 1.34
CA ALA A 194 16.65 3.02 2.62
C ALA A 194 17.68 3.79 3.45
N VAL A 195 18.79 4.20 2.82
CA VAL A 195 19.81 5.04 3.46
C VAL A 195 19.23 6.39 3.89
N ARG A 196 18.42 7.04 3.03
CA ARG A 196 17.76 8.31 3.38
C ARG A 196 16.75 8.14 4.50
N ALA A 197 15.96 7.06 4.48
CA ALA A 197 14.98 6.75 5.52
C ALA A 197 15.67 6.52 6.87
N GLY A 198 16.76 5.75 6.89
CA GLY A 198 17.60 5.56 8.07
C GLY A 198 18.14 6.87 8.64
N LYS A 199 18.69 7.75 7.79
CA LYS A 199 19.16 9.09 8.20
C LYS A 199 18.04 9.97 8.76
N ALA A 200 16.82 9.82 8.24
CA ALA A 200 15.64 10.54 8.70
C ALA A 200 14.94 9.87 9.90
N GLY A 201 15.41 8.72 10.37
CA GLY A 201 14.83 8.00 11.51
C GLY A 201 13.59 7.16 11.19
N PHE A 202 13.29 6.90 9.91
CA PHE A 202 12.11 6.15 9.48
C PHE A 202 12.43 4.69 9.15
N PRO A 203 11.75 3.71 9.77
CA PRO A 203 11.76 2.34 9.29
C PRO A 203 10.91 2.21 8.03
N MET A 204 11.27 1.26 7.19
CA MET A 204 10.59 1.02 5.92
C MET A 204 9.58 -0.13 6.00
N SER A 205 8.50 0.04 5.27
CA SER A 205 7.53 -0.98 4.89
C SER A 205 7.57 -1.09 3.38
N VAL A 206 7.92 -2.24 2.81
CA VAL A 206 8.12 -2.39 1.36
C VAL A 206 7.18 -3.45 0.82
N HIS A 207 6.38 -3.11 -0.19
CA HIS A 207 5.60 -4.10 -0.95
C HIS A 207 6.53 -5.00 -1.75
N ALA A 208 6.42 -6.31 -1.56
CA ALA A 208 7.09 -7.32 -2.39
C ALA A 208 6.23 -8.59 -2.51
N ILE A 209 5.81 -8.93 -3.73
CA ILE A 209 5.00 -10.13 -4.00
C ILE A 209 5.83 -11.27 -4.57
N GLY A 210 6.65 -10.99 -5.59
CA GLY A 210 7.48 -11.98 -6.25
C GLY A 210 8.70 -12.39 -5.41
N ASP A 211 9.21 -13.60 -5.65
CA ASP A 211 10.34 -14.15 -4.89
C ASP A 211 11.64 -13.36 -5.11
N ARG A 212 11.86 -12.83 -6.32
CA ARG A 212 12.98 -11.94 -6.59
C ARG A 212 12.83 -10.59 -5.90
N ALA A 213 11.62 -9.99 -5.93
CA ALA A 213 11.37 -8.77 -5.15
C ALA A 213 11.62 -8.98 -3.65
N VAL A 214 11.13 -10.08 -3.07
CA VAL A 214 11.37 -10.39 -1.65
C VAL A 214 12.87 -10.52 -1.36
N ARG A 215 13.63 -11.20 -2.23
CA ARG A 215 15.09 -11.33 -2.11
C ARG A 215 15.81 -9.98 -2.15
N GLU A 216 15.53 -9.16 -3.17
CA GLU A 216 16.18 -7.87 -3.35
C GLU A 216 15.82 -6.89 -2.20
N VAL A 217 14.58 -6.92 -1.72
CA VAL A 217 14.17 -6.15 -0.53
C VAL A 217 14.87 -6.65 0.73
N LEU A 218 15.06 -7.97 0.89
CA LEU A 218 15.84 -8.53 1.99
C LEU A 218 17.31 -8.09 1.90
N ASP A 219 17.92 -8.07 0.72
CA ASP A 219 19.28 -7.59 0.51
C ASP A 219 19.40 -6.14 1.01
N VAL A 220 18.50 -5.25 0.58
CA VAL A 220 18.50 -3.84 1.00
C VAL A 220 18.25 -3.67 2.50
N LEU A 221 17.21 -4.28 3.06
CA LEU A 221 16.80 -4.02 4.44
C LEU A 221 17.70 -4.70 5.48
N SER A 222 18.39 -5.79 5.11
CA SER A 222 19.31 -6.49 6.03
C SER A 222 20.64 -5.77 6.21
N GLU A 223 21.02 -4.88 5.28
CA GLU A 223 22.21 -4.03 5.39
C GLU A 223 21.97 -2.79 6.26
N LEU A 224 20.71 -2.45 6.55
CA LEU A 224 20.39 -1.34 7.43
C LEU A 224 20.61 -1.72 8.90
N PRO A 225 21.14 -0.79 9.72
CA PRO A 225 21.19 -1.03 11.14
C PRO A 225 19.78 -1.31 11.65
N LEU A 226 19.64 -2.36 12.45
CA LEU A 226 18.43 -2.55 13.23
C LEU A 226 18.19 -1.25 13.98
N PHE A 227 16.97 -0.71 13.89
CA PHE A 227 16.57 0.38 14.76
C PHE A 227 16.59 -0.16 16.19
N GLU A 228 17.74 -0.11 16.85
CA GLU A 228 17.88 -0.50 18.24
C GLU A 228 17.41 0.65 19.11
N ARG A 229 16.82 0.28 20.25
CA ARG A 229 16.43 1.22 21.31
C ARG A 229 17.58 2.17 21.61
N GLY A 230 17.36 3.46 21.35
CA GLY A 230 17.95 4.53 22.14
C GLY A 230 19.44 4.39 22.42
N SER A 231 20.27 4.32 21.39
CA SER A 231 21.58 4.98 21.48
C SER A 231 21.30 6.49 21.49
N ARG A 232 20.96 7.03 22.66
CA ARG A 232 21.49 8.36 22.99
C ARG A 232 22.99 8.21 22.77
N GLY A 233 23.53 8.93 21.78
CA GLY A 233 24.90 8.81 21.38
C GLY A 233 25.81 8.74 22.60
N ALA A 234 26.54 7.64 22.74
CA ALA A 234 27.76 7.63 23.50
C ALA A 234 28.75 8.52 22.72
N GLY A 235 28.82 9.80 23.06
CA GLY A 235 29.77 10.74 22.46
C GLY A 235 29.23 12.15 22.30
N GLY A 236 29.31 12.93 23.39
CA GLY A 236 28.99 14.35 23.38
C GLY A 236 28.81 14.87 24.81
N GLN A 237 29.93 15.05 25.53
CA GLN A 237 29.91 15.86 26.75
C GLN A 237 29.54 17.30 26.38
N GLY A 238 28.48 17.84 27.00
CA GLY A 238 28.14 19.27 26.95
C GLY A 238 26.74 19.55 26.41
N GLY A 239 25.78 19.76 27.31
CA GLY A 239 24.45 20.26 26.98
C GLY A 239 23.47 20.04 28.13
N GLU A 240 23.12 21.11 28.83
CA GLU A 240 22.20 21.11 29.96
C GLU A 240 20.84 20.46 29.63
N VAL A 241 20.37 19.63 30.58
CA VAL A 241 19.07 18.97 30.52
C VAL A 241 17.98 20.00 30.78
N ILE A 242 17.26 20.43 29.74
CA ILE A 242 15.99 21.14 29.92
C ILE A 242 14.95 20.10 30.34
N ALA A 243 14.71 19.98 31.64
CA ALA A 243 13.64 19.16 32.19
C ALA A 243 12.29 19.87 32.01
N SER A 244 11.41 19.36 31.12
CA SER A 244 9.93 19.52 31.21
C SER A 244 9.13 18.99 30.00
N ALA A 245 9.62 18.05 29.20
CA ALA A 245 8.75 17.34 28.26
C ALA A 245 8.07 16.16 28.98
N PRO A 246 6.71 16.06 29.02
CA PRO A 246 6.04 14.90 29.57
C PRO A 246 6.44 13.64 28.77
N PRO A 247 6.56 12.46 29.42
CA PRO A 247 6.90 11.24 28.71
C PRO A 247 5.84 10.96 27.64
N LEU A 248 6.27 10.87 26.38
CA LEU A 248 5.40 10.46 25.27
C LEU A 248 4.78 9.09 25.61
N PRO A 249 3.47 8.90 25.42
CA PRO A 249 2.79 7.65 25.76
C PRO A 249 3.34 6.51 24.89
N ARG A 250 3.88 5.48 25.55
CA ARG A 250 4.28 4.15 25.01
C ARG A 250 4.50 4.11 23.49
N THR A 251 5.51 4.83 22.99
CA THR A 251 6.06 4.52 21.69
C THR A 251 6.62 3.09 21.76
N PRO A 252 6.18 2.16 20.90
CA PRO A 252 6.79 0.86 20.81
C PRO A 252 8.30 1.04 20.65
N ALA A 253 9.09 0.24 21.36
CA ALA A 253 10.51 0.06 21.08
C ALA A 253 10.67 -0.03 19.56
N ALA A 254 11.47 0.86 18.98
CA ALA A 254 11.78 1.01 17.57
C ALA A 254 11.00 0.09 16.60
N LEU A 255 10.14 0.69 15.77
CA LEU A 255 9.34 -0.04 14.79
C LEU A 255 10.27 -0.79 13.82
N PRO A 256 10.18 -2.13 13.70
CA PRO A 256 11.05 -2.90 12.82
C PRO A 256 10.72 -2.63 11.36
N HIS A 257 11.67 -2.88 10.47
CA HIS A 257 11.41 -2.97 9.04
C HIS A 257 10.36 -4.04 8.75
N ARG A 258 9.60 -3.84 7.66
CA ARG A 258 8.52 -4.72 7.26
C ARG A 258 8.53 -4.97 5.76
N ILE A 259 8.30 -6.21 5.37
CA ILE A 259 7.96 -6.55 3.98
C ILE A 259 6.47 -6.87 3.96
N GLU A 260 5.71 -6.14 3.13
CA GLU A 260 4.31 -6.42 2.88
C GLU A 260 4.15 -7.52 1.84
N HIS A 261 3.11 -8.31 2.04
CA HIS A 261 2.71 -9.47 1.27
C HIS A 261 3.61 -10.68 1.54
N VAL A 262 4.89 -10.61 1.17
CA VAL A 262 5.78 -11.79 1.15
C VAL A 262 5.04 -12.96 0.50
N GLN A 263 4.37 -12.67 -0.62
CA GLN A 263 3.35 -13.56 -1.18
C GLN A 263 4.01 -14.83 -1.67
N THR A 264 5.11 -14.73 -2.40
CA THR A 264 5.97 -15.86 -2.76
C THR A 264 7.37 -15.59 -2.25
N ILE A 265 8.00 -16.60 -1.64
CA ILE A 265 9.35 -16.51 -1.10
C ILE A 265 10.16 -17.75 -1.47
N HIS A 266 11.39 -17.56 -1.95
CA HIS A 266 12.27 -18.68 -2.24
C HIS A 266 12.69 -19.40 -0.94
N PRO A 267 12.84 -20.74 -0.93
CA PRO A 267 13.24 -21.49 0.27
C PRO A 267 14.49 -20.95 0.98
N ASP A 268 15.51 -20.57 0.21
CA ASP A 268 16.77 -20.01 0.73
C ASP A 268 16.59 -18.68 1.47
N ASP A 269 15.49 -17.95 1.20
CA ASP A 269 15.21 -16.66 1.82
C ASP A 269 14.33 -16.76 3.08
N LEU A 270 13.74 -17.93 3.35
CA LEU A 270 12.91 -18.16 4.55
C LEU A 270 13.55 -17.75 5.88
N PRO A 271 14.82 -18.10 6.19
CA PRO A 271 15.44 -17.72 7.46
C PRO A 271 15.83 -16.24 7.52
N ARG A 272 15.96 -15.56 6.38
CA ARG A 272 16.57 -14.22 6.32
C ARG A 272 15.74 -13.16 7.03
N LEU A 273 14.40 -13.26 6.96
CA LEU A 273 13.49 -12.32 7.62
C LEU A 273 13.71 -12.28 9.14
N SER A 274 13.80 -13.45 9.80
CA SER A 274 14.01 -13.50 11.25
C SER A 274 15.44 -13.11 11.64
N GLN A 275 16.44 -13.53 10.86
CA GLN A 275 17.85 -13.15 11.05
C GLN A 275 18.06 -11.63 10.99
N ALA A 276 17.36 -10.96 10.07
CA ALA A 276 17.42 -9.51 9.91
C ALA A 276 16.40 -8.74 10.79
N GLY A 277 15.65 -9.41 11.67
CA GLY A 277 14.66 -8.75 12.52
C GLY A 277 13.48 -8.10 11.76
N ILE A 278 13.26 -8.50 10.51
CA ILE A 278 12.23 -7.95 9.62
C ILE A 278 10.89 -8.67 9.86
N VAL A 279 9.81 -7.90 9.94
CA VAL A 279 8.45 -8.43 10.06
C VAL A 279 7.87 -8.75 8.68
N ALA A 280 7.26 -9.93 8.53
CA ALA A 280 6.45 -10.24 7.35
C ALA A 280 4.99 -9.83 7.62
N SER A 281 4.48 -8.86 6.86
CA SER A 281 3.09 -8.41 6.91
C SER A 281 2.29 -9.10 5.82
N VAL A 282 1.52 -10.12 6.20
CA VAL A 282 0.91 -11.08 5.29
C VAL A 282 -0.62 -10.98 5.29
N GLN A 283 -1.28 -11.43 4.22
CA GLN A 283 -2.75 -11.33 4.08
C GLN A 283 -3.38 -12.69 3.79
N PRO A 284 -3.67 -13.49 4.84
CA PRO A 284 -4.24 -14.83 4.68
C PRO A 284 -5.54 -14.87 3.86
N VAL A 285 -6.31 -13.79 3.86
CA VAL A 285 -7.58 -13.71 3.11
C VAL A 285 -7.38 -13.79 1.60
N HIS A 286 -6.23 -13.40 1.06
CA HIS A 286 -5.94 -13.47 -0.38
C HIS A 286 -5.70 -14.92 -0.86
N LEU A 287 -5.24 -15.82 0.02
CA LEU A 287 -4.95 -17.21 -0.33
C LEU A 287 -6.12 -17.90 -1.06
N LEU A 288 -7.34 -17.62 -0.62
CA LEU A 288 -8.55 -18.25 -1.15
C LEU A 288 -8.83 -17.86 -2.61
N THR A 289 -8.50 -16.63 -3.00
CA THR A 289 -8.73 -16.12 -4.36
C THR A 289 -7.53 -16.32 -5.26
N ASP A 290 -6.33 -16.27 -4.70
CA ASP A 290 -5.10 -16.22 -5.46
C ASP A 290 -4.60 -17.61 -5.85
N TRP A 291 -4.97 -18.68 -5.12
CA TRP A 291 -4.45 -20.02 -5.38
C TRP A 291 -4.63 -20.51 -6.84
N PRO A 292 -5.81 -20.40 -7.48
CA PRO A 292 -5.95 -20.80 -8.88
C PRO A 292 -5.09 -19.97 -9.83
N VAL A 293 -4.94 -18.67 -9.54
CA VAL A 293 -4.14 -17.73 -10.36
C VAL A 293 -2.65 -18.03 -10.19
N ALA A 294 -2.18 -18.25 -8.96
CA ALA A 294 -0.81 -18.63 -8.64
C ALA A 294 -0.43 -19.95 -9.31
N ASN A 295 -1.28 -20.98 -9.18
CA ASN A 295 -1.01 -22.28 -9.81
C ASN A 295 -0.93 -22.18 -11.35
N LYS A 296 -1.79 -21.36 -11.97
CA LYS A 296 -1.75 -21.10 -13.41
C LYS A 296 -0.52 -20.33 -13.85
N ASN A 297 -0.14 -19.28 -13.11
CA ASN A 297 0.86 -18.31 -13.52
C ASN A 297 2.30 -18.66 -13.07
N TRP A 298 2.47 -19.42 -11.99
CA TRP A 298 3.77 -19.77 -11.40
C TRP A 298 4.06 -21.29 -11.36
N GLY A 299 3.07 -22.12 -11.71
CA GLY A 299 3.24 -23.56 -11.81
C GLY A 299 3.71 -24.19 -10.51
N ARG A 300 4.79 -24.98 -10.58
CA ARG A 300 5.35 -25.70 -9.41
C ARG A 300 5.77 -24.77 -8.28
N ARG A 301 6.11 -23.51 -8.56
CA ARG A 301 6.55 -22.52 -7.56
C ARG A 301 5.42 -22.00 -6.69
N ALA A 302 4.16 -22.16 -7.09
CA ALA A 302 3.01 -21.80 -6.27
C ALA A 302 3.00 -22.49 -4.89
N ARG A 303 3.73 -23.60 -4.73
CA ARG A 303 3.98 -24.25 -3.43
C ARG A 303 4.70 -23.37 -2.40
N TYR A 304 5.39 -22.33 -2.86
CA TYR A 304 6.12 -21.37 -2.01
C TYR A 304 5.31 -20.10 -1.74
N THR A 305 4.10 -20.02 -2.28
CA THR A 305 3.18 -18.92 -2.05
C THR A 305 2.48 -19.08 -0.69
N TYR A 306 2.37 -18.00 0.07
CA TYR A 306 1.74 -17.96 1.40
C TYR A 306 2.37 -18.97 2.39
N ALA A 307 3.70 -19.04 2.41
CA ALA A 307 4.49 -19.97 3.24
C ALA A 307 4.47 -19.62 4.75
N PHE A 308 3.32 -19.25 5.33
CA PHE A 308 3.19 -18.73 6.69
C PHE A 308 3.73 -19.69 7.75
N ARG A 309 3.42 -20.99 7.64
CA ARG A 309 3.94 -22.00 8.58
C ARG A 309 5.46 -22.11 8.48
N SER A 310 6.01 -22.09 7.26
CA SER A 310 7.46 -22.13 7.04
C SER A 310 8.15 -20.90 7.62
N LEU A 311 7.59 -19.71 7.44
CA LEU A 311 8.09 -18.46 8.05
C LEU A 311 8.07 -18.53 9.58
N LEU A 312 6.96 -18.98 10.18
CA LEU A 312 6.86 -19.16 11.64
C LEU A 312 7.89 -20.18 12.17
N ASN A 313 8.11 -21.28 11.45
CA ASN A 313 9.09 -22.30 11.84
C ASN A 313 10.54 -21.77 11.84
N HIS A 314 10.83 -20.73 11.04
CA HIS A 314 12.13 -20.04 11.05
C HIS A 314 12.18 -18.86 12.04
N GLY A 315 11.14 -18.68 12.86
CA GLY A 315 11.09 -17.60 13.86
C GLY A 315 10.69 -16.23 13.30
N THR A 316 10.22 -16.14 12.06
CA THR A 316 9.77 -14.88 11.48
C THR A 316 8.53 -14.37 12.20
N ARG A 317 8.55 -13.08 12.59
CA ARG A 317 7.38 -12.39 13.14
C ARG A 317 6.40 -12.09 12.02
N LEU A 318 5.17 -12.56 12.17
CA LEU A 318 4.07 -12.26 11.25
C LEU A 318 3.17 -11.15 11.80
N ALA A 319 2.84 -10.19 10.95
CA ALA A 319 1.70 -9.28 11.13
C ALA A 319 0.64 -9.67 10.10
N MET A 320 -0.63 -9.76 10.51
CA MET A 320 -1.71 -10.12 9.60
C MET A 320 -2.54 -8.89 9.22
N GLY A 321 -2.84 -8.76 7.93
CA GLY A 321 -3.71 -7.73 7.38
C GLY A 321 -4.75 -8.31 6.43
N SER A 322 -5.77 -7.53 6.11
CA SER A 322 -6.78 -7.91 5.13
C SER A 322 -6.55 -7.30 3.74
N THR A 323 -5.85 -6.15 3.67
CA THR A 323 -5.73 -5.27 2.47
C THR A 323 -7.05 -4.97 1.77
N ARG A 324 -8.18 -5.24 2.43
CA ARG A 324 -9.50 -5.13 1.85
C ARG A 324 -10.01 -3.72 2.05
N ARG A 325 -10.70 -3.17 1.04
CA ARG A 325 -11.68 -2.12 1.30
C ARG A 325 -12.78 -2.74 2.17
N LEU A 326 -13.04 -2.14 3.34
CA LEU A 326 -14.29 -2.40 4.06
C LEU A 326 -15.43 -2.05 3.09
N ARG A 327 -16.49 -2.86 3.05
CA ARG A 327 -17.54 -2.71 2.04
C ARG A 327 -18.03 -1.25 1.97
N PRO A 328 -18.32 -0.71 0.77
CA PRO A 328 -19.02 0.56 0.67
C PRO A 328 -20.41 0.48 1.30
#